data_AF-A0A9E3BKB2-F1
#
_entry.id   AF-A0A9E3BKB2-F1
#
_cell.length_a   1.000
_cell.length_b   1.000
_cell.length_c   1.000
_cell.angle_alpha   90.00
_cell.angle_beta   90.00
_cell.angle_gamma   90.00
#
_symmetry.space_group_name_H-M   'P 1'
#
loop_
_entity.id
_entity.type
_entity.pdbx_description
1 polymer ?
#
loop_
_entity_poly.entity_id
_entity_poly.type
_entity_poly.pdbx_seq_one_letter_code
_entity_poly.pdbx_strand_id
1 'polypeptide(L)'
;MSTPHVSACSRCAAETPEGKLDPTGWCDACRAELIPRANVWGWVACVAVALLYLGWMVWAGMFGHLFMMAWVVLGVGLAFLALKVARRVAFEVLRARAMSPRR
;
A
#
# COMPACT_ATOMS: atom_id res chain seq x y z
N MET A 1 10.59 40.80 4.25
CA MET A 1 9.86 39.61 4.73
C MET A 1 8.95 39.15 3.63
N SER A 2 9.35 38.12 2.87
CA SER A 2 8.50 37.47 1.89
C SER A 2 7.40 36.72 2.64
N THR A 3 6.15 37.06 2.36
CA THR A 3 4.99 36.31 2.87
C THR A 3 5.09 34.87 2.41
N PRO A 4 4.95 33.86 3.29
CA PRO A 4 4.96 32.47 2.87
C PRO A 4 3.84 32.24 1.86
N HIS A 5 4.19 31.71 0.68
CA HIS A 5 3.20 31.32 -0.32
C HIS A 5 2.38 30.14 0.23
N VAL A 6 1.07 30.33 0.25
CA VAL A 6 0.10 29.35 0.75
C VAL A 6 -0.62 28.78 -0.47
N SER A 7 -0.65 27.46 -0.58
CA SER A 7 -1.33 26.76 -1.67
C SER A 7 -2.39 25.81 -1.12
N ALA A 8 -3.47 25.65 -1.87
CA ALA A 8 -4.57 24.77 -1.48
C ALA A 8 -4.20 23.32 -1.77
N CYS A 9 -4.41 22.43 -0.79
CA CYS A 9 -4.25 21.00 -1.00
C CYS A 9 -5.26 20.51 -2.04
N SER A 10 -4.79 19.81 -3.08
CA SER A 10 -5.61 19.32 -4.20
C SER A 10 -6.79 18.42 -3.80
N ARG A 11 -6.72 17.77 -2.62
CA ARG A 11 -7.76 16.86 -2.14
C ARG A 11 -8.78 17.49 -1.18
N CYS A 12 -8.33 18.24 -0.17
CA CYS A 12 -9.21 18.81 0.86
C CYS A 12 -9.42 20.32 0.70
N ALA A 13 -8.78 20.96 -0.28
CA ALA A 13 -8.77 22.41 -0.50
C ALA A 13 -8.28 23.23 0.70
N ALA A 14 -7.69 22.61 1.72
CA ALA A 14 -7.15 23.31 2.87
C ALA A 14 -5.91 24.12 2.47
N GLU A 15 -5.87 25.37 2.91
CA GLU A 15 -4.71 26.25 2.75
C GLU A 15 -3.54 25.73 3.59
N THR A 16 -2.46 25.32 2.93
CA THR A 16 -1.26 24.85 3.59
C THR A 16 -0.03 25.57 3.02
N PRO A 17 0.99 25.88 3.84
CA PRO A 17 2.19 26.53 3.34
C PRO A 17 2.88 25.61 2.32
N GLU A 18 3.33 26.16 1.19
CA GLU A 18 3.91 25.37 0.08
C GLU A 18 5.00 24.38 0.51
N GLY A 19 5.83 24.75 1.50
CA GLY A 19 6.88 23.88 2.03
C GLY A 19 6.38 22.64 2.78
N LYS A 20 5.07 22.54 3.06
CA LYS A 20 4.42 21.36 3.69
C LYS A 20 3.54 20.57 2.72
N LEU A 21 3.49 20.96 1.44
CA LEU A 21 2.85 20.14 0.42
C LEU A 21 3.89 19.21 -0.20
N ASP A 22 3.53 17.93 -0.35
CA ASP A 22 4.30 16.99 -1.18
C ASP A 22 4.38 17.52 -2.63
N PRO A 23 5.32 17.07 -3.48
CA PRO A 23 5.45 17.52 -4.88
C PRO A 23 4.19 17.35 -5.73
N THR A 24 3.23 16.56 -5.28
CA THR A 24 1.91 16.40 -5.91
C THR A 24 0.80 17.25 -5.30
N GLY A 25 1.13 18.22 -4.45
CA GLY A 25 0.17 19.17 -3.88
C GLY A 25 -0.78 18.54 -2.85
N TRP A 26 -0.28 17.59 -2.03
CA TRP A 26 -1.03 16.95 -0.95
C TRP A 26 -0.49 17.39 0.40
N CYS A 27 -1.38 17.64 1.36
CA CYS A 27 -0.99 17.90 2.73
C CYS A 27 -0.74 16.60 3.52
N ASP A 28 0.08 16.68 4.57
CA ASP A 28 0.40 15.55 5.44
C ASP A 28 -0.84 14.90 6.07
N ALA A 29 -1.86 15.69 6.42
CA ALA A 29 -3.10 15.17 7.00
C ALA A 29 -3.87 14.28 6.02
N CYS A 30 -4.03 14.73 4.77
CA CYS A 30 -4.65 13.92 3.72
C CYS A 30 -3.85 12.65 3.48
N ARG A 31 -2.51 12.73 3.47
CA ARG A 31 -1.62 11.58 3.30
C ARG A 31 -1.74 10.58 4.43
N ALA A 32 -1.74 11.05 5.68
CA ALA A 32 -1.88 10.24 6.88
C ALA A 32 -3.17 9.41 6.88
N GLU A 33 -4.24 9.92 6.28
CA GLU A 33 -5.52 9.21 6.20
C GLU A 33 -5.54 8.06 5.18
N LEU A 34 -4.68 8.06 4.15
CA LEU A 34 -4.59 6.92 3.22
C LEU A 34 -3.64 5.83 3.69
N ILE A 35 -2.66 6.16 4.52
CA ILE A 35 -1.74 5.16 5.08
C ILE A 35 -2.50 3.99 5.72
N PRO A 36 -3.52 4.18 6.60
CA PRO A 36 -4.25 3.06 7.18
C PRO A 36 -5.04 2.28 6.13
N ARG A 37 -5.66 2.96 5.14
CA ARG A 37 -6.40 2.28 4.07
C ARG A 37 -5.48 1.44 3.18
N ALA A 38 -4.32 1.98 2.77
CA ALA A 38 -3.31 1.25 2.02
C ALA A 38 -2.74 0.07 2.82
N ASN A 39 -2.70 0.18 4.15
CA ASN A 39 -2.28 -0.90 5.02
C ASN A 39 -3.30 -2.05 5.05
N VAL A 40 -4.60 -1.75 5.10
CA VAL A 40 -5.68 -2.76 5.01
C VAL A 40 -5.61 -3.50 3.67
N TRP A 41 -5.43 -2.78 2.56
CA TRP A 41 -5.27 -3.42 1.24
C TRP A 41 -4.02 -4.30 1.16
N GLY A 42 -2.92 -3.89 1.81
CA GLY A 42 -1.71 -4.71 1.93
C GLY A 42 -1.96 -6.03 2.67
N TRP A 43 -2.78 -6.00 3.73
CA TRP A 43 -3.16 -7.21 4.47
C TRP A 43 -4.04 -8.16 3.63
N VAL A 44 -5.00 -7.63 2.87
CA VAL A 44 -5.86 -8.46 2.00
C VAL A 44 -5.01 -9.23 0.98
N ALA A 45 -4.06 -8.56 0.32
CA ALA A 45 -3.17 -9.21 -0.64
C ALA A 45 -2.26 -10.26 0.02
N CYS A 46 -1.73 -9.97 1.22
CA CYS A 46 -0.92 -10.90 1.99
C CYS A 46 -1.69 -12.18 2.34
N VAL A 47 -2.90 -12.02 2.88
CA VAL A 47 -3.79 -13.16 3.22
C VAL A 47 -4.16 -13.96 1.98
N ALA A 48 -4.49 -13.29 0.87
CA ALA A 48 -4.83 -13.98 -0.38
C ALA A 48 -3.66 -14.85 -0.89
N VAL A 49 -2.44 -14.30 -0.90
CA VAL A 49 -1.25 -15.04 -1.33
C VAL A 49 -0.92 -16.19 -0.38
N ALA A 50 -1.02 -15.97 0.93
CA ALA A 50 -0.81 -17.02 1.92
C ALA A 50 -1.81 -18.19 1.76
N LEU A 51 -3.09 -17.88 1.52
CA LEU A 51 -4.12 -18.90 1.29
C LEU A 51 -3.91 -19.65 -0.02
N LEU A 52 -3.57 -18.95 -1.11
CA LEU A 52 -3.26 -19.59 -2.39
C LEU A 52 -2.04 -20.51 -2.28
N TYR A 53 -1.00 -20.07 -1.59
CA TYR A 53 0.21 -20.85 -1.38
C TYR A 53 -0.04 -22.08 -0.50
N LEU A 54 -0.81 -21.92 0.58
CA LEU A 54 -1.20 -23.03 1.45
C LEU A 54 -2.06 -24.05 0.68
N GLY A 55 -3.05 -23.57 -0.11
CA GLY A 55 -3.87 -24.42 -0.96
C GLY A 55 -3.05 -25.21 -1.97
N TRP A 56 -2.05 -24.56 -2.58
CA TRP A 56 -1.10 -25.22 -3.48
C TRP A 56 -0.30 -26.32 -2.76
N MET A 57 0.21 -26.05 -1.56
CA MET A 57 0.94 -27.06 -0.78
C MET A 57 0.10 -28.28 -0.42
N VAL A 58 -1.16 -28.05 -0.03
CA VAL A 58 -2.11 -29.13 0.28
C VAL A 58 -2.36 -29.96 -0.97
N TRP A 59 -2.64 -29.32 -2.11
CA TRP A 59 -2.88 -30.01 -3.38
C TRP A 59 -1.67 -30.79 -3.88
N ALA A 60 -0.46 -30.25 -3.69
CA ALA A 60 0.80 -30.89 -4.07
C ALA A 60 1.24 -32.02 -3.10
N GLY A 61 0.49 -32.28 -2.02
CA GLY A 61 0.83 -33.34 -1.06
C GLY A 61 2.14 -33.09 -0.29
N MET A 62 2.54 -31.83 -0.12
CA MET A 62 3.86 -31.49 0.44
C MET A 62 3.97 -31.64 1.97
N PHE A 63 2.87 -31.94 2.65
CA PHE A 63 2.85 -32.17 4.11
C PHE A 63 3.55 -33.49 4.44
N GLY A 64 4.78 -33.40 4.96
CA GLY A 64 5.58 -34.56 5.37
C GLY A 64 6.96 -34.64 4.69
N HIS A 65 7.27 -33.77 3.74
CA HIS A 65 8.61 -33.69 3.16
C HIS A 65 9.61 -33.11 4.15
N LEU A 66 10.84 -33.66 4.17
CA LEU A 66 12.00 -33.11 4.89
C LEU A 66 12.23 -31.61 4.62
N PHE A 67 11.83 -31.13 3.44
CA PHE A 67 11.97 -29.74 3.00
C PHE A 67 10.78 -28.84 3.37
N MET A 68 9.80 -29.31 4.16
CA MET A 68 8.62 -28.52 4.53
C MET A 68 9.01 -27.14 5.10
N MET A 69 10.03 -27.07 5.96
CA MET A 69 10.50 -25.81 6.53
C MET A 69 11.03 -24.84 5.47
N ALA A 70 11.77 -25.33 4.47
CA ALA A 70 12.27 -24.48 3.38
C ALA A 70 11.11 -23.86 2.58
N TRP A 71 10.04 -24.64 2.36
CA TRP A 71 8.87 -24.15 1.67
C TRP A 71 8.02 -23.19 2.50
N VAL A 72 7.91 -23.39 3.81
CA VAL A 72 7.27 -22.42 4.71
C VAL A 72 8.01 -21.07 4.65
N VAL A 73 9.35 -21.09 4.73
CA VAL A 73 10.17 -19.87 4.60
C VAL A 73 9.94 -19.19 3.26
N LEU A 74 9.87 -19.95 2.17
CA LEU A 74 9.57 -19.42 0.84
C LEU A 74 8.18 -18.74 0.80
N GLY A 75 7.16 -19.40 1.35
CA GLY A 75 5.80 -18.87 1.44
C GLY A 75 5.73 -17.56 2.23
N VAL A 76 6.44 -17.47 3.36
CA VAL A 76 6.55 -16.24 4.14
C VAL A 76 7.23 -15.13 3.34
N GLY A 77 8.31 -15.45 2.60
CA GLY A 77 8.98 -14.51 1.71
C GLY A 77 8.06 -13.96 0.61
N LEU A 78 7.29 -14.85 -0.03
CA LEU A 78 6.28 -14.49 -1.04
C LEU A 78 5.18 -13.60 -0.47
N ALA A 79 4.63 -13.94 0.70
CA ALA A 79 3.61 -13.14 1.37
C ALA A 79 4.13 -11.75 1.75
N PHE A 80 5.37 -11.66 2.24
CA PHE A 80 6.00 -10.38 2.56
C PHE A 80 6.24 -9.51 1.32
N LEU A 81 6.67 -10.12 0.21
CA LEU A 81 6.83 -9.41 -1.06
C LEU A 81 5.48 -8.89 -1.56
N ALA A 82 4.45 -9.74 -1.54
CA ALA A 82 3.09 -9.38 -1.91
C ALA A 82 2.55 -8.20 -1.08
N LEU A 83 2.79 -8.22 0.23
CA LEU A 83 2.41 -7.11 1.13
C LEU A 83 3.14 -5.80 0.76
N LYS A 84 4.44 -5.84 0.47
CA LYS A 84 5.19 -4.66 0.02
C LYS A 84 4.68 -4.12 -1.32
N VAL A 85 4.45 -5.00 -2.29
CA VAL A 85 3.96 -4.61 -3.62
C VAL A 85 2.54 -4.06 -3.52
N ALA A 86 1.64 -4.74 -2.81
CA ALA A 86 0.26 -4.32 -2.63
C ALA A 86 0.15 -2.95 -1.92
N ARG A 87 0.99 -2.69 -0.91
CA ARG A 87 1.03 -1.35 -0.27
C ARG A 87 1.43 -0.25 -1.27
N ARG A 88 2.44 -0.51 -2.12
CA ARG A 88 2.85 0.45 -3.16
C ARG A 88 1.76 0.67 -4.19
N VAL A 89 1.17 -0.42 -4.71
CA VAL A 89 0.10 -0.36 -5.71
C VAL A 89 -1.13 0.34 -5.12
N ALA A 90 -1.54 0.03 -3.89
CA ALA A 90 -2.66 0.69 -3.23
C ALA A 90 -2.42 2.20 -3.07
N PHE A 91 -1.19 2.60 -2.72
CA PHE A 91 -0.83 4.00 -2.62
C PHE A 91 -0.90 4.71 -3.98
N GLU A 92 -0.32 4.12 -5.03
CA GLU A 92 -0.37 4.65 -6.40
C GLU A 92 -1.80 4.72 -6.95
N VAL A 93 -2.62 3.69 -6.74
CA VAL A 93 -4.02 3.66 -7.20
C VAL A 93 -4.86 4.71 -6.47
N LEU A 94 -4.69 4.84 -5.15
CA LEU A 94 -5.41 5.87 -4.38
C LEU A 94 -4.97 7.28 -4.79
N ARG A 95 -3.68 7.46 -5.09
CA ARG A 95 -3.14 8.72 -5.61
C ARG A 95 -3.70 9.03 -6.99
N ALA A 96 -3.70 8.06 -7.91
CA ALA A 96 -4.24 8.21 -9.26
C ALA A 96 -5.74 8.53 -9.26
N ARG A 97 -6.53 7.85 -8.41
CA ARG A 97 -7.97 8.12 -8.26
C ARG A 97 -8.26 9.51 -7.75
N ALA A 98 -7.43 10.03 -6.84
CA ALA A 98 -7.64 11.36 -6.29
C ALA A 98 -7.07 12.48 -7.16
N MET A 99 -6.29 12.15 -8.20
CA MET A 99 -5.93 13.08 -9.29
C MET A 99 -6.91 13.06 -10.47
N SER A 100 -7.94 12.18 -10.46
CA SER A 100 -8.97 12.27 -11.51
C SER A 100 -9.72 13.58 -11.34
N PRO A 101 -9.68 14.51 -12.32
CA PRO A 101 -10.38 15.77 -12.20
C PRO A 101 -11.87 15.46 -12.06
N ARG A 102 -12.50 15.98 -11.00
CA ARG A 102 -13.96 16.17 -11.02
C ARG A 102 -14.24 17.00 -12.26
N ARG A 103 -14.75 16.36 -13.32
CA ARG A 103 -15.51 17.05 -14.36
C ARG A 103 -16.82 17.55 -13.75
#